data_AF-A0A843KJZ4-F1
#
_entry.id   AF-A0A843KJZ4-F1
#
_cell.length_a   1.000
_cell.length_b   1.000
_cell.length_c   1.000
_cell.angle_alpha   90.00
_cell.angle_beta   90.00
_cell.angle_gamma   90.00
#
_symmetry.space_group_name_H-M   'P 1'
#
loop_
_entity.id
_entity.type
_entity.pdbx_description
1 polymer ?
#
loop_
_entity_poly.entity_id
_entity_poly.type
_entity_poly.pdbx_seq_one_letter_code
_entity_poly.pdbx_strand_id
1 'polypeptide(L)'
;VERACFGDGDPMVVLGGGEECLPVFLAELDDALSKGGKVYAAVQETPFSGAGEISYRALQLRGVTFLRSAELEVAAGTMTVTDEHLGGPVAIKVGDLVTVISSRPDKADEVLKAFGIPASRRPIGLIPGDSGMPGIHLCGSAFTNQNDQADMAKAIVAALTKIIGHPSPKVPLASIDRERCSKCLTCLRVCPYSAPYLDEGEMSISAERCQGCGICLALCPGLAIDMPPADLRAEAGMVRMGGGLK
;
A
#
# COMPACT_ATOMS: atom_id res chain seq x y z
N VAL A 1 15.32 4.12 -14.89
CA VAL A 1 15.36 4.33 -16.36
C VAL A 1 16.63 3.69 -16.87
N GLU A 2 16.49 2.75 -17.78
CA GLU A 2 17.60 2.09 -18.48
C GLU A 2 17.60 2.53 -19.93
N ARG A 3 18.77 2.64 -20.55
CA ARG A 3 18.92 3.09 -21.94
C ARG A 3 19.82 2.13 -22.70
N ALA A 4 19.42 1.77 -23.91
CA ALA A 4 20.23 1.03 -24.87
C ALA A 4 20.13 1.69 -26.25
N CYS A 5 21.23 1.74 -26.98
CA CYS A 5 21.30 2.29 -28.33
C CYS A 5 21.78 1.20 -29.29
N PHE A 6 21.03 1.02 -30.37
CA PHE A 6 21.24 -0.01 -31.39
C PHE A 6 21.57 0.59 -32.77
N GLY A 7 21.79 1.92 -32.84
CA GLY A 7 22.14 2.63 -34.07
C GLY A 7 20.91 3.13 -34.82
N ASP A 8 20.82 2.88 -36.13
CA ASP A 8 19.76 3.40 -36.98
C ASP A 8 18.42 2.68 -36.75
N GLY A 9 17.43 3.39 -36.20
CA GLY A 9 16.06 2.89 -36.04
C GLY A 9 15.16 3.91 -35.36
N ASP A 10 13.91 3.51 -35.14
CA ASP A 10 12.93 4.38 -34.49
C ASP A 10 13.12 4.36 -32.96
N PRO A 11 12.89 5.49 -32.27
CA PRO A 11 12.92 5.54 -30.82
C PRO A 11 11.77 4.75 -30.21
N MET A 12 12.09 3.95 -29.20
CA MET A 12 11.17 3.09 -28.49
C MET A 12 11.26 3.30 -26.99
N VAL A 13 10.12 3.61 -26.36
CA VAL A 13 10.00 3.75 -24.91
C VAL A 13 9.15 2.61 -24.37
N VAL A 14 9.71 1.80 -23.49
CA VAL A 14 9.06 0.67 -22.84
C VAL A 14 8.69 1.05 -21.41
N LEU A 15 7.44 0.78 -21.02
CA LEU A 15 6.97 0.91 -19.66
C LEU A 15 6.82 -0.47 -19.02
N GLY A 16 7.68 -0.75 -18.04
CA GLY A 16 7.64 -1.95 -17.19
C GLY A 16 7.20 -1.66 -15.74
N GLY A 17 6.53 -0.53 -15.51
CA GLY A 17 5.99 -0.13 -14.21
C GLY A 17 4.53 0.32 -14.30
N GLY A 18 3.92 0.67 -13.18
CA GLY A 18 2.56 1.21 -13.13
C GLY A 18 2.48 2.72 -13.35
N GLU A 19 1.39 3.32 -12.87
CA GLU A 19 1.13 4.77 -12.91
C GLU A 19 2.25 5.59 -12.21
N GLU A 20 2.96 4.99 -11.26
CA GLU A 20 4.10 5.62 -10.59
C GLU A 20 5.26 6.00 -11.53
N CYS A 21 5.35 5.33 -12.68
CA CYS A 21 6.35 5.60 -13.70
C CYS A 21 5.87 6.62 -14.74
N LEU A 22 4.59 7.01 -14.70
CA LEU A 22 3.96 7.82 -15.74
C LEU A 22 4.64 9.18 -15.97
N PRO A 23 5.04 9.97 -14.96
CA PRO A 23 5.70 11.26 -15.20
C PRO A 23 7.02 11.11 -15.96
N VAL A 24 7.82 10.10 -15.59
CA VAL A 24 9.09 9.81 -16.25
C VAL A 24 8.85 9.27 -17.65
N PHE A 25 7.89 8.36 -17.81
CA PHE A 25 7.50 7.82 -19.11
C PHE A 25 7.03 8.91 -20.09
N LEU A 26 6.20 9.85 -19.62
CA LEU A 26 5.76 11.01 -20.41
C LEU A 26 6.95 11.89 -20.83
N ALA A 27 7.87 12.18 -19.91
CA ALA A 27 9.06 12.99 -20.22
C ALA A 27 9.97 12.32 -21.27
N GLU A 28 10.15 11.00 -21.20
CA GLU A 28 10.94 10.27 -22.19
C GLU A 28 10.25 10.21 -23.56
N LEU A 29 8.91 10.09 -23.60
CA LEU A 29 8.15 10.19 -24.85
C LEU A 29 8.24 11.59 -25.45
N ASP A 30 8.20 12.64 -24.64
CA ASP A 30 8.37 14.02 -25.09
C ASP A 30 9.78 14.27 -25.65
N ASP A 31 10.82 13.75 -24.98
CA ASP A 31 12.19 13.80 -25.48
C ASP A 31 12.33 13.05 -26.82
N ALA A 32 11.76 11.85 -26.93
CA ALA A 32 11.77 11.07 -28.17
C ALA A 32 11.05 11.80 -29.32
N LEU A 33 9.88 12.40 -29.05
CA LEU A 33 9.13 13.18 -30.04
C LEU A 33 9.90 14.41 -30.50
N SER A 34 10.69 15.04 -29.62
CA SER A 34 11.49 16.23 -29.95
C SER A 34 12.60 15.95 -30.96
N LYS A 35 13.09 14.70 -31.03
CA LYS A 35 14.11 14.24 -31.98
C LYS A 35 13.54 13.99 -33.39
N GLY A 36 12.21 13.93 -33.50
CA GLY A 36 11.50 13.67 -34.76
C GLY A 36 11.51 12.19 -35.16
N GLY A 37 10.56 11.81 -36.02
CA GLY A 37 10.38 10.42 -36.46
C GLY A 37 9.16 9.74 -35.85
N LYS A 38 9.03 8.43 -36.05
CA LYS A 38 7.97 7.63 -35.45
C LYS A 38 8.42 7.21 -34.06
N VAL A 39 7.61 7.50 -33.04
CA VAL A 39 7.90 7.08 -31.67
C VAL A 39 6.99 5.92 -31.32
N TYR A 40 7.57 4.82 -30.84
CA TYR A 40 6.84 3.67 -30.35
C TYR A 40 6.85 3.63 -28.83
N ALA A 41 5.68 3.39 -28.24
CA ALA A 41 5.49 3.26 -26.81
C ALA A 41 4.96 1.85 -26.51
N ALA A 42 5.79 0.99 -25.92
CA ALA A 42 5.35 -0.33 -25.51
C ALA A 42 4.94 -0.33 -24.03
N VAL A 43 3.73 -0.80 -23.76
CA VAL A 43 3.15 -0.88 -22.42
C VAL A 43 2.52 -2.26 -22.21
N GLN A 44 2.62 -2.83 -21.02
CA GLN A 44 1.90 -4.07 -20.70
C GLN A 44 0.41 -3.79 -20.46
N GLU A 45 0.13 -2.72 -19.72
CA GLU A 45 -1.20 -2.22 -19.41
C GLU A 45 -1.24 -0.73 -19.69
N THR A 46 -2.42 -0.18 -19.98
CA THR A 46 -2.58 1.26 -20.20
C THR A 46 -2.44 1.99 -18.85
N PRO A 47 -1.34 2.75 -18.60
CA PRO A 47 -1.10 3.40 -17.30
C PRO A 47 -1.89 4.71 -17.15
N PHE A 48 -2.77 5.03 -18.10
CA PHE A 48 -3.47 6.29 -18.19
C PHE A 48 -4.88 6.12 -17.61
N SER A 49 -5.13 6.75 -16.47
CA SER A 49 -6.45 6.79 -15.84
C SER A 49 -6.89 8.23 -15.55
N GLY A 50 -8.19 8.47 -15.52
CA GLY A 50 -8.75 9.79 -15.22
C GLY A 50 -8.21 10.89 -16.14
N ALA A 51 -7.60 11.93 -15.56
CA ALA A 51 -7.01 13.04 -16.32
C ALA A 51 -5.84 12.61 -17.24
N GLY A 52 -5.21 11.46 -16.96
CA GLY A 52 -4.14 10.89 -17.77
C GLY A 52 -4.58 10.50 -19.19
N GLU A 53 -5.87 10.23 -19.41
CA GLU A 53 -6.42 9.91 -20.73
C GLU A 53 -6.26 11.07 -21.73
N ILE A 54 -6.25 12.32 -21.24
CA ILE A 54 -5.99 13.52 -22.05
C ILE A 54 -4.55 13.47 -22.60
N SER A 55 -3.58 13.11 -21.75
CA SER A 55 -2.18 12.98 -22.14
C SER A 55 -1.97 11.83 -23.12
N TYR A 56 -2.62 10.69 -22.89
CA TYR A 56 -2.60 9.55 -23.81
C TYR A 56 -3.05 9.96 -25.21
N ARG A 57 -4.22 10.60 -25.32
CA ARG A 57 -4.77 11.07 -26.59
C ARG A 57 -3.90 12.15 -27.23
N ALA A 58 -3.35 13.06 -26.44
CA ALA A 58 -2.45 14.09 -26.94
C ALA A 58 -1.16 13.50 -27.54
N LEU A 59 -0.59 12.47 -26.92
CA LEU A 59 0.60 11.78 -27.44
C LEU A 59 0.30 11.03 -28.74
N GLN A 60 -0.85 10.36 -28.83
CA GLN A 60 -1.29 9.72 -30.08
C GLN A 60 -1.41 10.73 -31.23
N LEU A 61 -2.02 11.89 -30.96
CA LEU A 61 -2.14 12.97 -31.96
C LEU A 61 -0.80 13.57 -32.37
N ARG A 62 0.22 13.48 -31.51
CA ARG A 62 1.60 13.91 -31.79
C ARG A 62 2.43 12.85 -32.52
N GLY A 63 1.89 11.67 -32.78
CA GLY A 63 2.54 10.61 -33.56
C GLY A 63 3.14 9.47 -32.74
N VAL A 64 2.82 9.37 -31.45
CA VAL A 64 3.20 8.20 -30.64
C VAL A 64 2.29 7.03 -30.97
N THR A 65 2.88 5.89 -31.35
CA THR A 65 2.16 4.64 -31.54
C THR A 65 2.30 3.79 -30.29
N PHE A 66 1.18 3.56 -29.60
CA PHE A 66 1.13 2.68 -28.44
C PHE A 66 0.96 1.23 -28.88
N LEU A 67 1.76 0.35 -28.29
CA LEU A 67 1.74 -1.08 -28.50
C LEU A 67 1.50 -1.74 -27.15
N ARG A 68 0.44 -2.53 -27.06
CA ARG A 68 0.10 -3.27 -25.85
C ARG A 68 0.63 -4.69 -25.97
N SER A 69 1.66 -5.03 -25.20
CA SER A 69 2.24 -6.37 -25.28
C SER A 69 2.73 -6.85 -23.92
N ALA A 70 2.42 -8.11 -23.62
CA ALA A 70 2.87 -8.78 -22.41
C ALA A 70 4.32 -9.29 -22.53
N GLU A 71 4.80 -9.51 -23.75
CA GLU A 71 6.13 -10.06 -24.02
C GLU A 71 6.86 -9.18 -25.04
N LEU A 72 7.98 -8.61 -24.62
CA LEU A 72 8.83 -7.75 -25.44
C LEU A 72 10.19 -8.43 -25.56
N GLU A 73 10.52 -8.90 -26.75
CA GLU A 73 11.84 -9.49 -27.03
C GLU A 73 12.66 -8.54 -27.89
N VAL A 74 13.82 -8.13 -27.37
CA VAL A 74 14.78 -7.29 -28.09
C VAL A 74 15.97 -8.14 -28.50
N ALA A 75 16.15 -8.34 -29.81
CA ALA A 75 17.28 -9.08 -30.37
C ALA A 75 17.98 -8.23 -31.44
N ALA A 76 19.26 -7.92 -31.23
CA ALA A 76 20.13 -7.23 -32.19
C ALA A 76 19.51 -5.95 -32.82
N GLY A 77 18.84 -5.10 -32.03
CA GLY A 77 18.22 -3.86 -32.51
C GLY A 77 16.88 -4.03 -33.23
N THR A 78 16.33 -5.24 -33.24
CA THR A 78 14.94 -5.49 -33.65
C THR A 78 14.14 -5.91 -32.43
N MET A 79 13.02 -5.24 -32.21
CA MET A 79 12.09 -5.58 -31.15
C MET A 79 10.87 -6.27 -31.73
N THR A 80 10.60 -7.48 -31.25
CA THR A 80 9.40 -8.22 -31.64
C THR A 80 8.32 -7.94 -30.61
N VAL A 81 7.18 -7.44 -31.09
CA VAL A 81 6.03 -7.08 -30.26
C VAL A 81 4.85 -7.94 -30.68
N THR A 82 4.26 -8.63 -29.72
CA THR A 82 3.03 -9.40 -29.94
C THR A 82 1.89 -8.66 -29.25
N ASP A 83 1.13 -7.88 -30.02
CA ASP A 83 -0.07 -7.20 -29.54
C ASP A 83 -1.30 -8.04 -29.87
N GLU A 84 -2.24 -8.12 -28.92
CA GLU A 84 -3.49 -8.86 -29.06
C GLU A 84 -4.33 -8.38 -30.26
N HIS A 85 -4.19 -7.12 -30.67
CA HIS A 85 -4.93 -6.51 -31.77
C HIS A 85 -4.22 -6.61 -33.13
N LEU A 86 -2.92 -6.92 -33.15
CA LEU A 86 -2.14 -6.95 -34.39
C LEU A 86 -2.29 -8.27 -35.16
N GLY A 87 -2.92 -9.29 -34.56
CA GLY A 87 -3.19 -10.58 -35.20
C GLY A 87 -1.93 -11.44 -35.45
N GLY A 88 -0.76 -10.99 -34.96
CA GLY A 88 0.52 -11.68 -35.09
C GLY A 88 1.70 -10.83 -34.57
N PRO A 89 2.90 -11.42 -34.44
CA PRO A 89 4.08 -10.70 -33.99
C PRO A 89 4.55 -9.69 -35.04
N VAL A 90 4.85 -8.47 -34.60
CA VAL A 90 5.38 -7.38 -35.44
C VAL A 90 6.81 -7.08 -35.04
N ALA A 91 7.72 -7.10 -36.01
CA ALA A 91 9.12 -6.74 -35.82
C ALA A 91 9.32 -5.25 -36.12
N ILE A 92 9.85 -4.51 -35.14
CA ILE A 92 10.11 -3.08 -35.22
C ILE A 92 11.61 -2.87 -35.08
N LYS A 93 12.20 -2.09 -36.00
CA LYS A 93 13.62 -1.73 -35.93
C LYS A 93 13.80 -0.60 -34.91
N VAL A 94 14.51 -0.88 -33.82
CA VAL A 94 14.69 0.06 -32.71
C VAL A 94 16.07 0.68 -32.80
N GLY A 95 16.12 2.02 -32.77
CA GLY A 95 17.38 2.77 -32.69
C GLY A 95 17.75 3.03 -31.24
N ASP A 96 16.93 3.83 -30.56
CA ASP A 96 17.05 4.12 -29.13
C ASP A 96 15.98 3.39 -28.34
N LEU A 97 16.38 2.60 -27.35
CA LEU A 97 15.49 1.92 -26.41
C LEU A 97 15.61 2.55 -25.03
N VAL A 98 14.49 3.04 -24.50
CA VAL A 98 14.39 3.58 -23.14
C VAL A 98 13.41 2.73 -22.34
N THR A 99 13.89 2.07 -21.28
CA THR A 99 13.05 1.25 -20.41
C THR A 99 12.81 1.97 -19.09
N VAL A 100 11.53 2.25 -18.81
CA VAL A 100 11.06 2.87 -17.57
C VAL A 100 10.42 1.80 -16.70
N ILE A 101 11.08 1.46 -15.61
CA ILE A 101 10.63 0.46 -14.63
C ILE A 101 10.45 1.09 -13.26
N SER A 102 9.49 0.59 -12.49
CA SER A 102 9.38 0.95 -11.08
C SER A 102 10.35 0.11 -10.25
N SER A 103 10.93 0.73 -9.24
CA SER A 103 11.83 0.07 -8.30
C SER A 103 11.30 0.26 -6.88
N ARG A 104 11.07 -0.85 -6.18
CA ARG A 104 10.82 -0.83 -4.74
C ARG A 104 12.16 -0.91 -4.00
N PRO A 105 12.41 -0.10 -2.95
CA PRO A 105 13.64 -0.21 -2.18
C PRO A 105 13.79 -1.58 -1.51
N ASP A 106 14.97 -2.20 -1.60
CA ASP A 106 15.23 -3.56 -1.07
C ASP A 106 14.93 -3.69 0.42
N LYS A 107 15.23 -2.64 1.20
CA LYS A 107 15.02 -2.61 2.65
C LYS A 107 13.60 -2.28 3.08
N ALA A 108 12.68 -2.00 2.14
CA ALA A 108 11.31 -1.62 2.50
C ALA A 108 10.62 -2.70 3.34
N ASP A 109 10.83 -3.97 3.00
CA ASP A 109 10.18 -5.09 3.68
C ASP A 109 10.77 -5.32 5.08
N GLU A 110 12.08 -5.10 5.25
CA GLU A 110 12.74 -5.15 6.56
C GLU A 110 12.20 -4.07 7.51
N VAL A 111 12.04 -2.84 6.99
CA VAL A 111 11.48 -1.72 7.75
C VAL A 111 10.03 -2.02 8.13
N LEU A 112 9.18 -2.44 7.19
CA LEU A 112 7.78 -2.78 7.48
C LEU A 112 7.67 -3.89 8.54
N LYS A 113 8.51 -4.94 8.42
CA LYS A 113 8.54 -6.04 9.39
C LYS A 113 8.91 -5.57 10.79
N ALA A 114 9.82 -4.61 10.94
CA ALA A 114 10.18 -4.03 12.23
C ALA A 114 8.99 -3.35 12.93
N PHE A 115 8.04 -2.82 12.15
CA PHE A 115 6.79 -2.24 12.65
C PHE A 115 5.63 -3.25 12.75
N GLY A 116 5.86 -4.54 12.44
CA GLY A 116 4.82 -5.55 12.42
C GLY A 116 3.85 -5.45 11.23
N ILE A 117 4.27 -4.76 10.16
CA ILE A 117 3.48 -4.51 8.96
C ILE A 117 3.89 -5.49 7.85
N PRO A 118 2.95 -6.13 7.13
CA PRO A 118 3.30 -7.02 6.03
C PRO A 118 3.85 -6.24 4.83
N ALA A 119 4.76 -6.85 4.06
CA ALA A 119 5.38 -6.25 2.87
C ALA A 119 4.36 -5.77 1.82
N SER A 120 3.23 -6.47 1.69
CA SER A 120 2.14 -6.15 0.79
C SER A 120 1.23 -5.01 1.29
N ARG A 121 1.47 -4.46 2.49
CA ARG A 121 0.62 -3.40 3.04
C ARG A 121 0.65 -2.19 2.13
N ARG A 122 -0.55 -1.76 1.73
CA ARG A 122 -0.83 -0.47 1.11
C ARG A 122 -1.48 0.44 2.15
N PRO A 123 -1.47 1.77 1.94
CA PRO A 123 -2.30 2.65 2.76
C PRO A 123 -3.76 2.19 2.75
N ILE A 124 -4.39 2.16 3.92
CA ILE A 124 -5.79 1.80 4.13
C ILE A 124 -6.42 2.88 4.99
N GLY A 125 -7.57 3.41 4.57
CA GLY A 125 -8.34 4.36 5.37
C GLY A 125 -8.69 5.62 4.62
N LEU A 126 -9.27 6.58 5.35
CA LEU A 126 -9.72 7.87 4.83
C LEU A 126 -8.60 8.92 4.81
N ILE A 127 -7.55 8.70 5.59
CA ILE A 127 -6.38 9.58 5.66
C ILE A 127 -5.34 9.05 4.66
N PRO A 128 -4.86 9.89 3.71
CA PRO A 128 -3.78 9.50 2.82
C PRO A 128 -2.57 8.96 3.60
N GLY A 129 -2.06 7.81 3.17
CA GLY A 129 -0.91 7.17 3.83
C GLY A 129 -1.22 6.50 5.17
N ASP A 130 -2.48 6.37 5.60
CA ASP A 130 -2.79 5.62 6.82
C ASP A 130 -2.37 4.14 6.67
N SER A 131 -1.55 3.64 7.59
CA SER A 131 -1.13 2.25 7.56
C SER A 131 -2.20 1.31 8.12
N GLY A 132 -3.25 1.83 8.75
CA GLY A 132 -4.22 1.11 9.57
C GLY A 132 -3.68 0.65 10.94
N MET A 133 -2.44 1.01 11.28
CA MET A 133 -1.91 0.91 12.63
C MET A 133 -1.85 2.31 13.26
N PRO A 134 -2.42 2.52 14.46
CA PRO A 134 -2.45 3.82 15.10
C PRO A 134 -1.05 4.44 15.22
N GLY A 135 -0.89 5.67 14.71
CA GLY A 135 0.36 6.42 14.78
C GLY A 135 1.43 6.01 13.76
N ILE A 136 1.15 5.02 12.88
CA ILE A 136 2.05 4.65 11.79
C ILE A 136 1.42 5.06 10.46
N HIS A 137 2.16 5.82 9.66
CA HIS A 137 1.74 6.27 8.33
C HIS A 137 2.81 5.91 7.29
N LEU A 138 2.37 5.58 6.09
CA LEU A 138 3.17 5.21 4.93
C LEU A 138 3.19 6.38 3.94
N CYS A 139 4.37 6.84 3.57
CA CYS A 139 4.57 7.94 2.61
C CYS A 139 5.73 7.64 1.66
N GLY A 140 5.63 8.13 0.43
CA GLY A 140 6.67 8.04 -0.59
C GLY A 140 6.49 6.88 -1.57
N SER A 141 7.34 6.88 -2.59
CA SER A 141 7.28 5.97 -3.75
C SER A 141 7.37 4.47 -3.40
N ALA A 142 7.89 4.13 -2.22
CA ALA A 142 7.93 2.74 -1.77
C ALA A 142 6.55 2.16 -1.45
N PHE A 143 5.57 3.02 -1.14
CA PHE A 143 4.27 2.62 -0.61
C PHE A 143 3.10 3.17 -1.41
N THR A 144 3.29 4.27 -2.13
CA THR A 144 2.23 4.96 -2.86
C THR A 144 2.66 5.31 -4.27
N ASN A 145 1.73 5.14 -5.21
CA ASN A 145 1.92 5.44 -6.63
C ASN A 145 1.50 6.89 -6.97
N GLN A 146 1.24 7.73 -5.96
CA GLN A 146 0.70 9.07 -6.19
C GLN A 146 1.81 10.06 -6.53
N ASN A 147 1.57 10.84 -7.59
CA ASN A 147 2.46 11.92 -8.03
C ASN A 147 2.63 13.03 -6.98
N ASP A 148 1.67 13.19 -6.07
CA ASP A 148 1.70 14.25 -5.05
C ASP A 148 2.20 13.75 -3.68
N GLN A 149 3.42 13.21 -3.65
CA GLN A 149 4.08 12.80 -2.40
C GLN A 149 4.13 13.95 -1.38
N ALA A 150 4.24 15.19 -1.85
CA ALA A 150 4.24 16.37 -1.00
C ALA A 150 2.87 16.60 -0.32
N ASP A 151 1.76 16.40 -1.04
CA ASP A 151 0.43 16.60 -0.46
C ASP A 151 0.04 15.45 0.45
N MET A 152 0.47 14.23 0.13
CA MET A 152 0.38 13.10 1.04
C MET A 152 1.14 13.38 2.35
N ALA A 153 2.37 13.88 2.26
CA ALA A 153 3.15 14.24 3.44
C ALA A 153 2.45 15.33 4.27
N LYS A 154 1.89 16.37 3.63
CA LYS A 154 1.10 17.41 4.33
C LYS A 154 -0.12 16.83 5.03
N ALA A 155 -0.86 15.93 4.37
CA ALA A 155 -2.04 15.29 4.94
C ALA A 155 -1.69 14.44 6.18
N ILE A 156 -0.60 13.67 6.10
CA ILE A 156 -0.07 12.89 7.23
C ILE A 156 0.35 13.81 8.37
N VAL A 157 1.09 14.88 8.09
CA VAL A 157 1.51 15.85 9.11
C VAL A 157 0.30 16.50 9.79
N ALA A 158 -0.71 16.90 9.03
CA ALA A 158 -1.93 17.48 9.58
C ALA A 158 -2.67 16.48 10.50
N ALA A 159 -2.78 15.21 10.09
CA ALA A 159 -3.38 14.16 10.90
C ALA A 159 -2.59 13.90 12.20
N LEU A 160 -1.26 13.77 12.10
CA LEU A 160 -0.39 13.56 13.25
C LEU A 160 -0.42 14.75 14.21
N THR A 161 -0.43 15.98 13.70
CA THR A 161 -0.51 17.20 14.53
C THR A 161 -1.78 17.22 15.37
N LYS A 162 -2.91 16.76 14.80
CA LYS A 162 -4.18 16.64 15.54
C LYS A 162 -4.07 15.62 16.67
N ILE A 163 -3.44 14.48 16.42
CA ILE A 163 -3.26 13.41 17.42
C ILE A 163 -2.31 13.86 18.54
N ILE A 164 -1.18 14.49 18.18
CA ILE A 164 -0.17 14.95 19.15
C ILE A 164 -0.70 16.13 19.97
N GLY A 165 -1.41 17.07 19.35
CA GLY A 165 -1.93 18.26 20.03
C GLY A 165 -3.11 17.97 20.97
N HIS A 166 -3.83 16.87 20.73
CA HIS A 166 -4.99 16.47 21.54
C HIS A 166 -4.95 14.96 21.79
N PRO A 167 -4.02 14.48 22.65
CA PRO A 167 -3.96 13.06 22.97
C PRO A 167 -5.27 12.66 23.64
N SER A 168 -6.04 11.80 22.99
CA SER A 168 -7.25 11.25 23.61
C SER A 168 -6.84 10.39 24.80
N PRO A 169 -7.47 10.52 25.98
CA PRO A 169 -7.19 9.64 27.09
C PRO A 169 -7.47 8.21 26.66
N LYS A 170 -6.43 7.36 26.68
CA LYS A 170 -6.58 5.94 26.36
C LYS A 170 -7.35 5.31 27.52
N VAL A 171 -8.54 4.80 27.24
CA VAL A 171 -9.28 3.89 28.13
C VAL A 171 -8.93 2.48 27.70
N PRO A 172 -8.66 1.54 28.62
CA PRO A 172 -8.34 0.19 28.21
C PRO A 172 -9.57 -0.42 27.52
N LEU A 173 -9.39 -0.90 26.29
CA LEU A 173 -10.44 -1.59 25.54
C LEU A 173 -10.84 -2.94 26.16
N ALA A 174 -10.13 -3.39 27.20
CA ALA A 174 -10.47 -4.59 27.95
C ALA A 174 -10.36 -4.31 29.44
N SER A 175 -11.31 -4.80 30.23
CA SER A 175 -11.33 -4.72 31.70
C SER A 175 -11.39 -6.11 32.31
N ILE A 176 -10.94 -6.24 33.57
CA ILE A 176 -10.98 -7.49 34.32
C ILE A 176 -11.96 -7.35 35.48
N ASP A 177 -12.92 -8.26 35.55
CA ASP A 177 -13.79 -8.44 36.71
C ASP A 177 -13.02 -9.16 37.82
N ARG A 178 -12.74 -8.42 38.90
CA ARG A 178 -11.94 -8.91 40.03
C ARG A 178 -12.63 -10.04 40.80
N GLU A 179 -13.96 -10.08 40.81
CA GLU A 179 -14.70 -11.12 41.54
C GLU A 179 -14.67 -12.46 40.80
N ARG A 180 -14.67 -12.42 39.46
CA ARG A 180 -14.60 -13.62 38.61
C ARG A 180 -13.15 -14.08 38.33
N CYS A 181 -12.17 -13.22 38.53
CA CYS A 181 -10.78 -13.50 38.15
C CYS A 181 -10.10 -14.45 39.15
N SER A 182 -9.79 -15.67 38.71
CA SER A 182 -9.01 -16.66 39.48
C SER A 182 -7.49 -16.43 39.44
N LYS A 183 -7.02 -15.34 38.82
CA LYS A 183 -5.59 -14.99 38.71
C LYS A 183 -4.72 -16.09 38.08
N CYS A 184 -5.28 -16.87 37.15
CA CYS A 184 -4.57 -17.97 36.45
C CYS A 184 -3.43 -17.53 35.51
N LEU A 185 -3.27 -16.21 35.31
CA LEU A 185 -2.25 -15.57 34.48
C LEU A 185 -2.29 -15.91 32.97
N THR A 186 -3.38 -16.52 32.48
CA THR A 186 -3.51 -16.84 31.05
C THR A 186 -3.46 -15.57 30.19
N CYS A 187 -4.19 -14.52 30.57
CA CYS A 187 -4.18 -13.25 29.84
C CYS A 187 -2.78 -12.62 29.76
N LEU A 188 -1.97 -12.77 30.80
CA LEU A 188 -0.59 -12.28 30.85
C LEU A 188 0.33 -13.01 29.86
N ARG A 189 0.14 -14.33 29.67
CA ARG A 189 0.94 -15.14 28.74
C ARG A 189 0.56 -14.97 27.27
N VAL A 190 -0.73 -14.74 26.98
CA VAL A 190 -1.25 -14.74 25.60
C VAL A 190 -1.29 -13.36 24.95
N CYS A 191 -1.12 -12.28 25.72
CA CYS A 191 -1.19 -10.93 25.17
C CYS A 191 0.09 -10.59 24.39
N PRO A 192 0.03 -10.37 23.06
CA PRO A 192 1.21 -10.01 22.27
C PRO A 192 1.75 -8.61 22.62
N TYR A 193 0.94 -7.78 23.27
CA TYR A 193 1.28 -6.41 23.64
C TYR A 193 1.70 -6.25 25.10
N SER A 194 1.77 -7.35 25.87
CA SER A 194 2.06 -7.33 27.31
C SER A 194 1.18 -6.33 28.09
N ALA A 195 -0.10 -6.20 27.69
CA ALA A 195 -1.02 -5.23 28.29
C ALA A 195 -1.49 -5.63 29.69
N PRO A 196 -1.81 -6.91 29.99
CA PRO A 196 -2.14 -7.35 31.35
C PRO A 196 -0.91 -7.32 32.26
N TYR A 197 -1.10 -6.88 33.49
CA TYR A 197 -0.06 -6.85 34.53
C TYR A 197 -0.66 -7.16 35.90
N LEU A 198 0.19 -7.52 36.85
CA LEU A 198 -0.20 -7.74 38.24
C LEU A 198 0.09 -6.46 39.04
N ASP A 199 -0.91 -5.99 39.76
CA ASP A 199 -0.84 -4.79 40.61
C ASP A 199 -1.41 -5.13 41.97
N GLU A 200 -0.59 -5.06 43.02
CA GLU A 200 -0.98 -5.42 44.40
C GLU A 200 -1.67 -6.81 44.53
N GLY A 201 -1.29 -7.77 43.67
CA GLY A 201 -1.87 -9.10 43.65
C GLY A 201 -3.20 -9.21 42.90
N GLU A 202 -3.65 -8.15 42.23
CA GLU A 202 -4.79 -8.13 41.33
C GLU A 202 -4.37 -8.00 39.86
N MET A 203 -5.14 -8.63 38.97
CA MET A 203 -4.89 -8.51 37.53
C MET A 203 -5.50 -7.21 37.00
N SER A 204 -4.69 -6.42 36.31
CA SER A 204 -5.07 -5.15 35.68
C SER A 204 -4.65 -5.11 34.22
N ILE A 205 -5.28 -4.25 33.41
CA ILE A 205 -4.95 -4.06 31.99
C ILE A 205 -4.46 -2.64 31.77
N SER A 206 -3.28 -2.50 31.17
CA SER A 206 -2.71 -1.19 30.82
C SER A 206 -3.49 -0.59 29.66
N ALA A 207 -4.07 0.59 29.89
CA ALA A 207 -4.77 1.36 28.88
C ALA A 207 -3.85 1.76 27.72
N GLU A 208 -2.56 1.97 28.00
CA GLU A 208 -1.59 2.42 27.00
C GLU A 208 -1.18 1.30 26.05
N ARG A 209 -1.06 0.08 26.58
CA ARG A 209 -0.56 -1.10 25.84
C ARG A 209 -1.69 -1.91 25.19
N CYS A 210 -2.91 -1.87 25.74
CA CYS A 210 -4.03 -2.65 25.21
C CYS A 210 -4.45 -2.17 23.82
N GLN A 211 -4.33 -3.04 22.82
CA GLN A 211 -4.77 -2.78 21.44
C GLN A 211 -6.20 -3.28 21.14
N GLY A 212 -6.89 -3.87 22.11
CA GLY A 212 -8.27 -4.36 21.92
C GLY A 212 -8.41 -5.55 20.97
N CYS A 213 -7.39 -6.42 20.85
CA CYS A 213 -7.44 -7.57 19.95
C CYS A 213 -8.37 -8.72 20.38
N GLY A 214 -8.86 -8.74 21.64
CA GLY A 214 -9.79 -9.78 22.12
C GLY A 214 -9.20 -11.16 22.43
N ILE A 215 -7.89 -11.38 22.26
CA ILE A 215 -7.25 -12.68 22.53
C ILE A 215 -7.43 -13.09 24.01
N CYS A 216 -7.24 -12.15 24.93
CA CYS A 216 -7.39 -12.42 26.36
C CYS A 216 -8.84 -12.75 26.74
N LEU A 217 -9.82 -12.05 26.15
CA LEU A 217 -11.25 -12.31 26.30
C LEU A 217 -11.59 -13.75 25.90
N ALA A 218 -11.17 -14.15 24.70
CA ALA A 218 -11.46 -15.48 24.15
C ALA A 218 -10.82 -16.63 24.94
N LEU A 219 -9.67 -16.39 25.60
CA LEU A 219 -8.90 -17.42 26.30
C LEU A 219 -9.04 -17.37 27.83
N CYS A 220 -9.86 -16.48 28.38
CA CYS A 220 -10.07 -16.42 29.82
C CYS A 220 -10.95 -17.58 30.30
N PRO A 221 -10.44 -18.56 31.07
CA PRO A 221 -11.24 -19.70 31.51
C PRO A 221 -12.31 -19.30 32.53
N GLY A 222 -12.09 -18.22 33.29
CA GLY A 222 -13.05 -17.68 34.25
C GLY A 222 -14.05 -16.70 33.63
N LEU A 223 -13.97 -16.43 32.32
CA LEU A 223 -14.79 -15.43 31.62
C LEU A 223 -14.78 -14.06 32.33
N ALA A 224 -13.65 -13.72 32.97
CA ALA A 224 -13.52 -12.55 33.83
C ALA A 224 -13.03 -11.31 33.09
N ILE A 225 -13.03 -11.32 31.75
CA ILE A 225 -12.56 -10.20 30.93
C ILE A 225 -13.75 -9.69 30.15
N ASP A 226 -13.93 -8.37 30.15
CA ASP A 226 -14.98 -7.69 29.40
C ASP A 226 -14.34 -6.70 28.42
N MET A 227 -15.02 -6.45 27.30
CA MET A 227 -14.61 -5.46 26.29
C MET A 227 -15.84 -4.69 25.82
N PRO A 228 -15.74 -3.38 25.51
CA PRO A 228 -16.84 -2.65 24.93
C PRO A 228 -17.14 -3.22 23.53
N PRO A 229 -18.41 -3.24 23.13
CA PRO A 229 -18.83 -3.75 21.83
C PRO A 229 -18.12 -2.98 20.69
N ALA A 230 -17.62 -3.71 19.70
CA ALA A 230 -16.84 -3.16 18.60
C ALA A 230 -17.68 -2.55 17.47
N ASP A 231 -19.00 -2.72 17.49
CA ASP A 231 -19.95 -2.21 16.49
C ASP A 231 -21.22 -1.70 17.20
N LEU A 232 -21.78 -0.58 16.75
CA LEU A 232 -23.12 -0.08 17.12
C LEU A 232 -24.22 -1.12 16.86
N ARG A 233 -24.05 -2.04 15.89
CA ARG A 233 -24.95 -3.19 15.72
C ARG A 233 -24.82 -4.22 16.82
N ALA A 234 -23.64 -4.40 17.41
CA ALA A 234 -23.44 -5.25 18.58
C ALA A 234 -23.99 -4.60 19.86
N GLU A 235 -24.03 -3.27 19.93
CA GLU A 235 -24.78 -2.53 20.97
C GLU A 235 -26.30 -2.69 20.79
N ALA A 236 -26.81 -2.53 19.57
CA ALA A 236 -28.24 -2.62 19.27
C ALA A 236 -28.79 -4.06 19.27
N GLY A 237 -27.93 -5.03 18.95
CA GLY A 237 -28.22 -6.45 18.98
C GLY A 237 -27.36 -7.13 20.03
N MET A 238 -27.83 -7.14 21.28
CA MET A 238 -27.39 -8.12 22.28
C MET A 238 -27.70 -9.54 21.78
N VAL A 239 -26.93 -10.05 20.82
CA VAL A 239 -26.81 -11.49 20.61
C VAL A 239 -25.81 -11.94 21.67
N ARG A 240 -26.38 -12.45 22.77
CA ARG A 240 -25.67 -13.17 23.83
C ARG A 240 -24.91 -14.35 23.22
N MET A 241 -23.68 -14.12 22.77
CA MET A 241 -22.73 -15.17 22.45
C MET A 241 -22.16 -15.72 23.76
N GLY A 242 -22.90 -16.65 24.35
CA GLY A 242 -22.40 -17.64 25.31
C GLY A 242 -22.09 -17.16 26.74
N GLY A 243 -22.95 -17.57 27.68
CA GLY A 243 -22.56 -17.80 29.08
C GLY A 243 -23.30 -16.98 30.13
N GLY A 244 -24.36 -17.56 30.71
CA GLY A 244 -24.86 -17.19 32.05
C GLY A 244 -26.21 -16.49 32.08
N LEU A 245 -27.27 -17.31 32.14
CA LEU A 245 -28.50 -16.93 32.83
C LEU A 245 -28.19 -16.78 34.33
N LYS A 246 -28.47 -15.60 34.87
CA LYS A 246 -29.23 -15.49 36.12
C LYS A 246 -30.56 -14.83 35.77
#